data_AF-A0A8J8DXZ6-F1
#
_entry.id   AF-A0A8J8DXZ6-F1
#
_cell.length_a   1.000
_cell.length_b   1.000
_cell.length_c   1.000
_cell.angle_alpha   90.00
_cell.angle_beta   90.00
_cell.angle_gamma   90.00
#
_symmetry.space_group_name_H-M   'P 1'
#
loop_
_entity.id
_entity.type
_entity.pdbx_description
1 polymer ?
#
loop_
_entity_poly.entity_id
_entity_poly.type
_entity_poly.pdbx_seq_one_letter_code
_entity_poly.pdbx_strand_id
1 'polypeptide(L)'
;MEEIPPEEPKKKTSLGMEENVEALLAYVLGWLTGIIFLVLEKESDFVRFHAMQSTITFIGLTIIWVVLWILGAILSIIAGPLGLLFTLLGTLVWLAWLVFLILGILKAYQGEYYKFPIFGNLAEKWVGKVNV
;
A
#
# COMPACT_ATOMS: atom_id res chain seq x y z
N MET A 1 8.94 -25.90 33.88
CA MET A 1 7.91 -25.33 33.00
C MET A 1 8.36 -23.90 32.77
N GLU A 2 8.68 -23.55 31.52
CA GLU A 2 9.05 -22.17 31.18
C GLU A 2 7.77 -21.35 31.29
N GLU A 3 7.71 -20.38 32.22
CA GLU A 3 6.56 -19.49 32.32
C GLU A 3 6.53 -18.64 31.04
N ILE A 4 5.51 -18.86 30.22
CA ILE A 4 5.28 -18.06 29.02
C ILE A 4 4.97 -16.64 29.51
N PRO A 5 5.73 -15.61 29.09
CA PRO A 5 5.45 -14.24 29.48
C PRO A 5 4.00 -13.90 29.12
N PRO A 6 3.28 -13.15 29.96
CA PRO A 6 1.94 -12.71 29.61
C PRO A 6 1.98 -11.94 28.28
N GLU A 7 1.11 -12.32 27.33
CA GLU A 7 0.94 -11.58 26.07
C GLU A 7 0.65 -10.11 26.41
N GLU A 8 1.46 -9.19 25.87
CA GLU A 8 1.19 -7.77 26.03
C GLU A 8 -0.20 -7.44 25.44
N PRO A 9 -1.02 -6.64 26.15
CA PRO A 9 -2.35 -6.32 25.68
C PRO A 9 -2.25 -5.56 24.35
N LYS A 10 -2.86 -6.12 23.30
CA LYS A 10 -2.88 -5.50 21.97
C LYS A 10 -3.46 -4.09 22.05
N LYS A 11 -2.70 -3.13 21.54
CA LYS A 11 -3.10 -1.72 21.51
C LYS A 11 -4.34 -1.56 20.62
N LYS A 12 -5.36 -0.89 21.14
CA LYS A 12 -6.59 -0.57 20.40
C LYS A 12 -6.46 0.76 19.69
N THR A 13 -7.03 0.82 18.50
CA THR A 13 -7.07 1.99 17.62
C THR A 13 -8.31 2.85 17.88
N SER A 14 -8.45 3.98 17.18
CA SER A 14 -9.64 4.83 17.29
C SER A 14 -10.92 4.14 16.81
N LEU A 15 -10.80 3.12 15.96
CA LEU A 15 -11.90 2.26 15.51
C LEU A 15 -12.15 1.05 16.43
N GLY A 16 -11.41 0.93 17.53
CA GLY A 16 -11.58 -0.13 18.51
C GLY A 16 -11.10 -1.51 18.06
N MET A 17 -10.38 -1.58 16.93
CA MET A 17 -9.80 -2.80 16.37
C MET A 17 -8.38 -3.01 16.90
N GLU A 18 -7.84 -4.22 16.67
CA GLU A 18 -6.42 -4.48 16.86
C GLU A 18 -5.61 -3.71 15.80
N GLU A 19 -4.54 -3.04 16.25
CA GLU A 19 -3.72 -2.16 15.42
C GLU A 19 -3.15 -2.85 14.15
N ASN A 20 -2.74 -4.11 14.25
CA ASN A 20 -2.22 -4.90 13.12
C ASN A 20 -3.31 -5.31 12.12
N VAL A 21 -4.51 -5.62 12.59
CA VAL A 21 -5.66 -5.95 11.74
C VAL A 21 -6.08 -4.71 10.95
N GLU A 22 -6.14 -3.56 11.61
CA GLU A 22 -6.51 -2.31 10.96
C GLU A 22 -5.48 -1.87 9.91
N ALA A 23 -4.19 -1.96 10.23
CA ALA A 23 -3.13 -1.66 9.29
C ALA A 23 -3.15 -2.59 8.07
N LEU A 24 -3.46 -3.88 8.25
CA LEU A 24 -3.67 -4.81 7.14
C LEU A 24 -4.86 -4.38 6.27
N LEU A 25 -5.97 -3.97 6.89
CA LEU A 25 -7.18 -3.57 6.15
C LEU A 25 -6.92 -2.34 5.28
N ALA A 26 -5.98 -1.48 5.67
CA ALA A 26 -5.54 -0.35 4.86
C ALA A 26 -4.98 -0.75 3.48
N TYR A 27 -4.54 -2.00 3.30
CA TYR A 27 -4.05 -2.51 2.02
C TYR A 27 -5.11 -3.19 1.15
N VAL A 28 -6.21 -3.70 1.70
CA VAL A 28 -7.10 -4.68 1.02
C VAL A 28 -7.63 -4.20 -0.33
N LEU A 29 -8.02 -2.93 -0.44
CA LEU A 29 -8.46 -2.32 -1.71
C LEU A 29 -7.42 -1.34 -2.27
N GLY A 30 -6.15 -1.58 -1.93
CA GLY A 30 -5.03 -0.72 -2.24
C GLY A 30 -5.24 0.70 -1.71
N TRP A 31 -5.10 1.68 -2.60
CA TRP A 31 -5.15 3.08 -2.20
C TRP A 31 -6.52 3.52 -1.67
N LEU A 32 -7.62 2.84 -2.04
CA LEU A 32 -8.96 3.22 -1.57
C LEU A 32 -9.09 3.03 -0.06
N THR A 33 -8.76 1.83 0.43
CA THR A 33 -8.73 1.55 1.87
C THR A 33 -7.65 2.38 2.58
N GLY A 34 -6.50 2.61 1.93
CA GLY A 34 -5.47 3.49 2.48
C GLY A 34 -6.00 4.89 2.79
N ILE A 35 -6.75 5.51 1.87
CA ILE A 35 -7.35 6.83 2.10
C ILE A 35 -8.42 6.77 3.20
N ILE A 36 -9.27 5.75 3.19
CA ILE A 36 -10.31 5.58 4.21
C ILE A 36 -9.68 5.53 5.61
N PHE A 37 -8.65 4.72 5.82
CA PHE A 37 -8.01 4.62 7.13
C PHE A 37 -7.20 5.86 7.50
N LEU A 38 -6.63 6.61 6.55
CA LEU A 38 -6.04 7.93 6.86
C LEU A 38 -7.07 8.91 7.43
N VAL A 39 -8.31 8.86 6.93
CA VAL A 39 -9.38 9.76 7.37
C VAL A 39 -10.05 9.26 8.65
N LEU A 40 -10.16 7.95 8.87
CA LEU A 40 -10.85 7.40 10.03
C LEU A 40 -9.93 7.23 11.24
N GLU A 41 -8.68 6.80 11.05
CA GLU A 41 -7.78 6.51 12.15
C GLU A 41 -7.00 7.73 12.63
N LYS A 42 -7.06 8.01 13.93
CA LYS A 42 -6.49 9.24 14.55
C LYS A 42 -5.43 8.99 15.62
N GLU A 43 -5.40 7.81 16.21
CA GLU A 43 -4.64 7.53 17.44
C GLU A 43 -3.42 6.64 17.15
N SER A 44 -3.50 5.78 16.12
CA SER A 44 -2.44 4.86 15.76
C SER A 44 -1.54 5.40 14.64
N ASP A 45 -0.32 5.78 15.00
CA ASP A 45 0.74 6.10 14.03
C ASP A 45 1.09 4.91 13.14
N PHE A 46 0.97 3.68 13.64
CA PHE A 46 1.23 2.45 12.89
C PHE A 46 0.24 2.28 11.74
N VAL A 47 -1.05 2.34 12.05
CA VAL A 47 -2.11 2.24 11.05
C VAL A 47 -1.99 3.40 10.06
N ARG A 48 -1.78 4.63 10.55
CA ARG A 48 -1.65 5.81 9.69
C ARG A 48 -0.45 5.71 8.75
N PHE A 49 0.69 5.17 9.21
CA PHE A 49 1.84 4.88 8.35
C PHE A 49 1.47 3.89 7.23
N HIS A 50 0.85 2.75 7.58
CA HIS A 50 0.45 1.73 6.61
C HIS A 50 -0.63 2.23 5.64
N ALA A 51 -1.57 3.02 6.12
CA ALA A 51 -2.60 3.68 5.32
C ALA A 51 -2.00 4.69 4.34
N MET A 52 -1.03 5.50 4.77
CA MET A 52 -0.28 6.38 3.87
C MET A 52 0.54 5.58 2.85
N GLN A 53 1.29 4.57 3.29
CA GLN A 53 2.11 3.73 2.41
C GLN A 53 1.26 3.02 1.36
N SER A 54 0.11 2.46 1.75
CA SER A 54 -0.88 1.89 0.84
C SER A 54 -1.33 2.93 -0.20
N THR A 55 -1.80 4.08 0.27
CA THR A 55 -2.29 5.18 -0.58
C THR A 55 -1.27 5.59 -1.65
N ILE A 56 -0.05 5.96 -1.26
CA ILE A 56 0.94 6.47 -2.21
C ILE A 56 1.44 5.38 -3.16
N THR A 57 1.58 4.13 -2.68
CA THR A 57 2.14 3.03 -3.47
C THR A 57 1.17 2.67 -4.57
N PHE A 58 -0.09 2.42 -4.23
CA PHE A 58 -1.07 1.97 -5.21
C PHE A 58 -1.58 3.11 -6.09
N ILE A 59 -1.63 4.36 -5.62
CA ILE A 59 -1.88 5.51 -6.52
C ILE A 59 -0.75 5.61 -7.55
N GLY A 60 0.51 5.61 -7.10
CA GLY A 60 1.68 5.74 -7.97
C GLY A 60 1.73 4.62 -9.03
N LEU A 61 1.57 3.37 -8.60
CA LEU A 61 1.55 2.22 -9.52
C LEU A 61 0.36 2.24 -10.48
N THR A 62 -0.83 2.66 -10.02
CA THR A 62 -2.01 2.80 -10.89
C THR A 62 -1.78 3.86 -11.97
N ILE A 63 -1.21 5.01 -11.62
CA ILE A 63 -0.89 6.07 -12.57
C ILE A 63 0.10 5.57 -13.63
N ILE A 64 1.20 4.92 -13.20
CA ILE A 64 2.19 4.35 -14.11
C ILE A 64 1.55 3.33 -15.06
N TRP A 65 0.71 2.45 -14.51
CA TRP A 65 0.02 1.42 -15.29
C TRP A 65 -0.92 2.03 -16.34
N VAL A 66 -1.75 3.01 -15.96
CA VAL A 66 -2.65 3.72 -16.89
C VAL A 66 -1.88 4.42 -18.00
N VAL A 67 -0.77 5.10 -17.67
CA VAL A 67 0.08 5.77 -18.66
C VAL A 67 0.66 4.77 -19.65
N LEU A 68 1.21 3.65 -19.17
CA LEU A 68 1.74 2.59 -20.04
C LEU A 68 0.66 2.00 -20.95
N TRP A 69 -0.55 1.81 -20.41
CA TRP A 69 -1.67 1.27 -21.17
C TRP A 69 -2.11 2.22 -22.31
N ILE A 70 -2.24 3.52 -22.02
CA ILE A 70 -2.57 4.54 -23.04
C ILE A 70 -1.49 4.61 -24.11
N LEU A 71 -0.21 4.67 -23.72
CA LEU A 71 0.91 4.71 -24.67
C LEU A 71 0.97 3.45 -25.52
N GLY A 72 0.75 2.27 -24.92
CA GLY A 72 0.69 1.01 -25.62
C GLY A 72 -0.44 0.94 -26.64
N ALA A 73 -1.63 1.45 -26.31
CA ALA A 73 -2.76 1.51 -27.23
C ALA A 73 -2.46 2.41 -28.44
N ILE A 74 -1.90 3.61 -28.21
CA ILE A 74 -1.51 4.53 -29.28
C ILE A 74 -0.44 3.88 -30.18
N LEU A 75 0.62 3.33 -29.59
CA LEU A 75 1.75 2.73 -30.31
C LEU A 75 1.36 1.45 -31.05
N SER A 76 0.38 0.70 -30.58
CA SER A 76 -0.15 -0.47 -31.31
C SER A 76 -0.78 -0.06 -32.65
N ILE A 77 -1.43 1.11 -32.70
CA ILE A 77 -2.06 1.64 -33.91
C ILE A 77 -1.01 2.18 -34.88
N ILE A 78 -0.02 2.95 -34.39
CA ILE A 78 0.93 3.67 -35.25
C ILE A 78 2.21 2.88 -35.58
N ALA A 79 2.61 1.96 -34.71
CA ALA A 79 3.92 1.30 -34.75
C ALA A 79 3.86 -0.21 -34.44
N GLY A 80 2.66 -0.82 -34.52
CA GLY A 80 2.41 -2.25 -34.46
C GLY A 80 3.13 -2.98 -33.31
N PRO A 81 4.23 -3.72 -33.57
CA PRO A 81 4.96 -4.49 -32.56
C PRO A 81 5.44 -3.69 -31.34
N LEU A 82 5.67 -2.37 -31.47
CA LEU A 82 6.06 -1.55 -30.32
C LEU A 82 4.98 -1.50 -29.24
N GLY A 83 3.70 -1.60 -29.61
CA GLY A 83 2.59 -1.65 -28.65
C GLY A 83 2.64 -2.86 -27.72
N LEU A 84 3.18 -3.99 -28.19
CA LEU A 84 3.36 -5.21 -27.39
C LEU A 84 4.32 -4.98 -26.23
N LEU A 85 5.41 -4.22 -26.45
CA LEU A 85 6.38 -3.90 -25.40
C LEU A 85 5.72 -3.15 -24.24
N PHE A 86 4.91 -2.13 -24.53
CA PHE A 86 4.22 -1.35 -23.50
C PHE A 86 3.16 -2.17 -22.75
N THR A 87 2.49 -3.09 -23.45
CA THR A 87 1.57 -4.04 -22.82
C THR A 87 2.32 -4.94 -21.83
N LEU A 88 3.49 -5.47 -22.21
CA LEU A 88 4.33 -6.27 -21.31
C LEU A 88 4.81 -5.47 -20.10
N LEU A 89 5.24 -4.21 -20.30
CA LEU A 89 5.62 -3.32 -19.20
C LEU A 89 4.44 -3.06 -18.25
N GLY A 90 3.23 -2.86 -18.79
CA GLY A 90 2.02 -2.73 -17.99
C GLY A 90 1.76 -3.96 -17.13
N THR A 91 1.91 -5.17 -17.70
CA THR A 91 1.80 -6.41 -16.94
C THR A 91 2.83 -6.50 -15.80
N LEU A 92 4.07 -6.07 -16.02
CA LEU A 92 5.09 -6.04 -14.96
C LEU A 92 4.72 -5.08 -13.82
N VAL A 93 4.16 -3.91 -14.14
CA VAL A 93 3.68 -2.96 -13.13
C VAL A 93 2.51 -3.54 -12.33
N TRP A 94 1.59 -4.25 -13.00
CA TRP A 94 0.50 -4.94 -12.32
C TRP A 94 0.99 -6.06 -11.40
N LEU A 95 2.00 -6.81 -11.81
CA LEU A 95 2.65 -7.82 -10.94
C LEU A 95 3.32 -7.15 -9.73
N ALA A 96 4.03 -6.03 -9.93
CA ALA A 96 4.60 -5.26 -8.83
C ALA A 96 3.52 -4.77 -7.86
N TRP A 97 2.38 -4.31 -8.38
CA TRP A 97 1.21 -3.92 -7.58
C TRP A 97 0.75 -5.08 -6.68
N LEU A 98 0.61 -6.29 -7.23
CA LEU A 98 0.21 -7.46 -6.47
C LEU A 98 1.25 -7.87 -5.41
N VAL A 99 2.55 -7.79 -5.75
CA VAL A 99 3.64 -8.07 -4.80
C VAL A 99 3.61 -7.11 -3.62
N PHE A 100 3.51 -5.80 -3.88
CA PHE A 100 3.42 -4.81 -2.81
C PHE A 100 2.15 -4.95 -1.98
N LEU A 101 1.02 -5.35 -2.60
CA LEU A 101 -0.22 -5.68 -1.88
C LEU A 101 0.02 -6.79 -0.86
N ILE A 102 0.52 -7.94 -1.31
CA ILE A 102 0.74 -9.10 -0.45
C ILE A 102 1.77 -8.78 0.63
N LEU A 103 2.89 -8.15 0.27
CA LEU A 103 3.92 -7.76 1.24
C LEU A 103 3.38 -6.78 2.29
N GLY A 104 2.58 -5.80 1.89
CA GLY A 104 1.97 -4.83 2.78
C GLY A 104 1.02 -5.48 3.79
N ILE A 105 0.13 -6.34 3.30
CA ILE A 105 -0.80 -7.13 4.12
C ILE A 105 -0.04 -7.98 5.15
N LEU A 106 0.95 -8.75 4.70
CA LEU A 106 1.70 -9.65 5.58
C LEU A 106 2.48 -8.88 6.66
N LYS A 107 3.16 -7.81 6.26
CA LYS A 107 3.99 -7.01 7.18
C LYS A 107 3.18 -6.18 8.16
N ALA A 108 2.05 -5.62 7.71
CA ALA A 108 1.12 -4.93 8.59
C ALA A 108 0.52 -5.88 9.63
N TYR A 109 0.12 -7.09 9.22
CA TYR A 109 -0.43 -8.09 10.14
C TYR A 109 0.59 -8.59 11.18
N GLN A 110 1.86 -8.68 10.79
CA GLN A 110 2.98 -8.99 11.67
C GLN A 110 3.33 -7.86 12.65
N GLY A 111 2.72 -6.67 12.53
CA GLY A 111 3.03 -5.52 13.36
C GLY A 111 4.34 -4.81 12.98
N GLU A 112 4.87 -5.04 11.77
CA GLU A 112 6.14 -4.48 11.33
C GLU A 112 5.94 -3.20 10.52
N TYR A 113 6.68 -2.13 10.88
CA TYR A 113 6.84 -0.92 10.06
C TYR A 113 7.72 -1.19 8.81
N TYR A 114 7.28 -2.11 7.96
CA TYR A 114 8.02 -2.45 6.76
C TYR A 114 7.88 -1.34 5.71
N LYS A 115 8.98 -0.63 5.47
CA LYS A 115 9.07 0.43 4.47
C LYS A 115 9.34 -0.17 3.09
N PHE A 116 8.39 -0.02 2.17
CA PHE A 116 8.64 -0.37 0.77
C PHE A 116 9.79 0.48 0.20
N PRO A 117 10.64 -0.07 -0.67
CA PRO A 117 11.64 0.72 -1.38
C PRO A 117 10.98 1.93 -2.06
N ILE A 118 11.57 3.12 -1.87
CA ILE A 118 11.05 4.42 -2.33
C ILE A 118 9.77 4.86 -1.61
N PHE A 119 8.70 4.05 -1.64
CA PHE A 119 7.40 4.44 -1.12
C PHE A 119 7.37 4.57 0.41
N GLY A 120 8.02 3.70 1.18
CA GLY A 120 7.96 3.76 2.64
C GLY A 120 8.56 5.05 3.22
N ASN A 121 9.66 5.54 2.63
CA ASN A 121 10.24 6.83 3.01
C ASN A 121 9.32 8.01 2.66
N LEU A 122 8.59 7.90 1.54
CA LEU A 122 7.60 8.89 1.14
C LEU A 122 6.39 8.87 2.10
N ALA A 123 5.95 7.67 2.51
CA ALA A 123 4.85 7.48 3.43
C ALA A 123 5.12 8.14 4.78
N GLU A 124 6.28 7.84 5.38
CA GLU A 124 6.73 8.42 6.64
C GLU A 124 6.83 9.96 6.57
N LYS A 125 7.32 10.48 5.44
CA LYS A 125 7.40 11.93 5.24
C LYS A 125 6.03 12.59 5.08
N TRP A 126 5.07 11.90 4.47
CA TRP A 126 3.78 12.47 4.10
C TRP A 126 2.73 12.30 5.19
N VAL A 127 2.79 11.21 5.96
CA VAL A 127 1.84 10.97 7.05
C VAL A 127 1.86 12.11 8.08
N GLY A 128 3.04 12.68 8.37
CA GLY A 128 3.17 13.84 9.27
C GLY A 128 2.74 15.19 8.66
N LYS A 129 2.50 15.25 7.34
CA LYS A 129 2.03 16.47 6.64
C LYS A 129 0.53 16.47 6.40
N VAL A 130 -0.08 15.29 6.42
CA VAL A 130 -1.48 15.08 6.13
C VAL A 130 -2.24 15.08 7.45
N ASN A 131 -2.71 16.26 7.83
CA ASN A 131 -3.52 16.46 9.05
C ASN A 131 -5.01 16.31 8.73
N VAL A 132 -5.40 15.12 8.28
CA VAL A 132 -6.80 14.70 8.20
C VAL A 132 -7.14 13.82 9.35
#